data_AF-A0A6B9FZA5-F1
#
_entry.id   AF-A0A6B9FZA5-F1
#
_cell.length_a   1.000
_cell.length_b   1.000
_cell.length_c   1.000
_cell.angle_alpha   90.00
_cell.angle_beta   90.00
_cell.angle_gamma   90.00
#
_symmetry.space_group_name_H-M   'P 1'
#
loop_
_entity.id
_entity.type
_entity.pdbx_description
1 polymer ?
#
loop_
_entity_poly.entity_id
_entity_poly.type
_entity_poly.pdbx_seq_one_letter_code
_entity_poly.pdbx_strand_id
1 'polypeptide(L)'
;MEQLLSKKELPEWFFYPAEFIRIVGQGLLDFDPWIIMEKDRLRTRYDGLKKRYPSRELIPFARREDNDDVACWEKDKDGRVIIIHDFASEGYENVREFESFWDWLRSALEATIEYDGD
;
A
#
# COMPACT_ATOMS: atom_id res chain seq x y z
N MET A 1 4.97 16.49 -5.55
CA MET A 1 5.86 15.39 -5.09
C MET A 1 5.99 15.28 -3.57
N GLU A 2 5.50 16.21 -2.76
CA GLU A 2 5.47 16.07 -1.27
C GLU A 2 4.44 15.04 -0.75
N GLN A 3 3.67 14.43 -1.65
CA GLN A 3 2.62 13.47 -1.32
C GLN A 3 3.15 12.08 -0.96
N LEU A 4 4.27 11.64 -1.55
CA LEU A 4 4.84 10.31 -1.32
C LEU A 4 6.07 10.38 -0.40
N LEU A 5 6.60 9.20 -0.01
CA LEU A 5 7.89 9.12 0.67
C LEU A 5 8.99 9.59 -0.28
N SER A 6 9.87 10.46 0.22
CA SER A 6 11.01 10.96 -0.53
C SER A 6 12.11 9.90 -0.62
N LYS A 7 13.06 10.11 -1.54
CA LYS A 7 14.26 9.26 -1.67
C LYS A 7 15.09 9.17 -0.37
N LYS A 8 14.97 10.14 0.54
CA LYS A 8 15.64 10.12 1.85
C LYS A 8 14.91 9.25 2.88
N GLU A 9 13.61 9.03 2.69
CA GLU A 9 12.76 8.25 3.59
C GLU A 9 12.67 6.78 3.15
N LEU A 10 12.76 6.54 1.83
CA LEU A 10 12.73 5.21 1.23
C LEU A 10 14.05 4.45 1.47
N PRO A 11 13.99 3.12 1.60
CA PRO A 11 15.19 2.29 1.63
C PRO A 11 15.83 2.22 0.24
N GLU A 12 17.14 1.96 0.19
CA GLU A 12 17.93 1.98 -1.05
C GLU A 12 17.45 0.97 -2.10
N TRP A 13 16.79 -0.11 -1.67
CA TRP A 13 16.30 -1.16 -2.56
C TRP A 13 15.00 -0.79 -3.29
N PHE A 14 14.31 0.28 -2.87
CA PHE A 14 12.98 0.58 -3.37
C PHE A 14 12.92 1.84 -4.23
N PHE A 15 12.20 1.71 -5.35
CA PHE A 15 11.72 2.81 -6.16
C PHE A 15 10.26 2.56 -6.48
N TYR A 16 9.45 3.62 -6.48
CA TYR A 16 8.06 3.50 -6.88
C TYR A 16 7.94 3.04 -8.33
N PRO A 17 7.09 2.04 -8.63
CA PRO A 17 6.79 1.65 -10.00
C PRO A 17 6.27 2.84 -10.83
N ALA A 18 6.64 2.90 -12.11
CA ALA A 18 6.28 4.03 -12.98
C ALA A 18 4.76 4.15 -13.15
N GLU A 19 4.07 3.02 -13.17
CA GLU A 19 2.61 2.92 -13.18
C GLU A 19 1.97 3.54 -11.95
N PHE A 20 2.51 3.31 -10.75
CA PHE A 20 2.02 3.91 -9.52
C PHE A 20 2.20 5.43 -9.55
N ILE A 21 3.39 5.90 -9.95
CA ILE A 21 3.67 7.33 -10.10
C ILE A 21 2.71 7.98 -11.10
N ARG A 22 2.37 7.30 -12.20
CA ARG A 22 1.39 7.77 -13.18
C ARG A 22 0.01 7.95 -12.56
N ILE A 23 -0.49 6.96 -11.81
CA ILE A 23 -1.80 7.01 -11.15
C ILE A 23 -1.86 8.14 -10.12
N VAL A 24 -0.87 8.25 -9.24
CA VAL A 24 -0.76 9.34 -8.26
C VAL A 24 -0.68 10.69 -8.96
N GLY A 25 0.12 10.80 -10.03
CA GLY A 25 0.25 12.02 -10.83
C GLY A 25 -1.03 12.47 -11.53
N GLN A 26 -1.98 11.56 -11.73
CA GLN A 26 -3.31 11.85 -12.26
C GLN A 26 -4.35 12.20 -11.17
N GLY A 27 -3.97 12.15 -9.90
CA GLY A 27 -4.89 12.39 -8.77
C GLY A 27 -5.90 11.26 -8.55
N LEU A 28 -5.65 10.08 -9.11
CA LEU A 28 -6.48 8.88 -8.93
C LEU A 28 -6.06 8.18 -7.63
N LEU A 29 -6.59 8.67 -6.51
CA LEU A 29 -6.15 8.27 -5.17
C LEU A 29 -7.22 7.55 -4.36
N ASP A 30 -8.47 7.70 -4.77
CA ASP A 30 -9.65 7.30 -4.02
C ASP A 30 -10.44 6.27 -4.83
N PHE A 31 -10.47 5.05 -4.31
CA PHE A 31 -11.07 3.85 -4.90
C PHE A 31 -11.82 3.11 -3.78
N ASP A 32 -12.67 3.81 -3.03
CA ASP A 32 -13.40 3.25 -1.89
C ASP A 32 -13.81 1.79 -2.14
N PRO A 33 -13.43 0.86 -1.26
CA PRO A 33 -12.89 1.10 0.08
C PRO A 33 -11.36 1.34 0.13
N TRP A 34 -10.65 1.31 -1.00
CA TRP A 34 -9.19 1.50 -1.06
C TRP A 34 -8.80 2.96 -1.28
N ILE A 35 -7.92 3.47 -0.41
CA ILE A 35 -7.39 4.83 -0.53
C ILE A 35 -5.86 4.79 -0.59
N ILE A 36 -5.29 5.36 -1.66
CA ILE A 36 -3.85 5.62 -1.76
C ILE A 36 -3.48 6.68 -0.73
N MET A 37 -2.57 6.34 0.17
CA MET A 37 -2.15 7.22 1.26
C MET A 37 -1.13 8.24 0.79
N GLU A 38 -1.31 9.48 1.25
CA GLU A 38 -0.37 10.57 1.00
C GLU A 38 0.06 11.26 2.30
N LYS A 39 1.16 12.01 2.21
CA LYS A 39 1.64 12.94 3.23
C LYS A 39 1.82 12.25 4.60
N ASP A 40 1.27 12.83 5.66
CA ASP A 40 1.44 12.37 7.03
C ASP A 40 0.77 11.02 7.27
N ARG A 41 -0.31 10.71 6.55
CA ARG A 41 -0.99 9.40 6.67
C ARG A 41 -0.06 8.29 6.19
N LEU A 42 0.59 8.49 5.05
CA LEU A 42 1.58 7.55 4.51
C LEU A 42 2.78 7.38 5.45
N ARG A 43 3.35 8.48 5.94
CA ARG A 43 4.52 8.47 6.85
C ARG A 43 4.20 7.78 8.17
N THR A 44 3.06 8.13 8.77
CA THR A 44 2.59 7.51 10.02
C THR A 44 2.39 6.01 9.84
N ARG A 45 1.79 5.58 8.72
CA ARG A 45 1.61 4.15 8.44
C ARG A 45 2.95 3.46 8.22
N TYR A 46 3.85 4.06 7.45
CA TYR A 46 5.17 3.51 7.18
C TYR A 46 5.98 3.28 8.46
N ASP A 47 6.05 4.28 9.34
CA ASP A 47 6.73 4.16 10.64
C ASP A 47 6.03 3.18 11.59
N GLY A 48 4.70 3.10 11.51
CA GLY A 48 3.90 2.14 12.27
C GLY A 48 4.20 0.69 11.89
N LEU A 49 4.23 0.39 10.59
CA LEU A 49 4.53 -0.95 10.09
C LEU A 49 5.94 -1.39 10.47
N LYS A 50 6.95 -0.50 10.39
CA LYS A 50 8.32 -0.80 10.85
C LYS A 50 8.39 -1.23 12.32
N LYS A 51 7.54 -0.65 13.17
CA LYS A 51 7.49 -0.98 14.61
C LYS A 51 6.76 -2.29 14.88
N ARG A 52 5.70 -2.58 14.12
CA ARG A 52 4.86 -3.78 14.31
C ARG A 52 5.43 -5.04 13.65
N TYR A 53 6.10 -4.87 12.52
CA TYR A 53 6.67 -5.96 11.72
C TYR A 53 8.17 -5.74 11.50
N PRO A 54 9.00 -5.70 12.57
CA PRO A 54 10.41 -5.37 12.47
C PRO A 54 11.23 -6.39 11.66
N SER A 55 10.71 -7.60 11.44
CA SER A 55 11.36 -8.60 10.58
C SER A 55 11.07 -8.41 9.08
N ARG A 56 10.19 -7.47 8.72
CA ARG A 56 9.76 -7.22 7.33
C ARG A 56 10.19 -5.83 6.85
N GLU A 57 10.48 -5.74 5.56
CA GLU A 57 10.79 -4.47 4.89
C GLU A 57 9.63 -4.07 3.97
N LEU A 58 8.60 -3.43 4.56
CA LEU A 58 7.36 -3.07 3.89
C LEU A 58 7.30 -1.59 3.53
N ILE A 59 6.86 -1.29 2.30
CA ILE A 59 6.53 0.06 1.82
C ILE A 59 5.02 0.12 1.60
N PRO A 60 4.23 0.69 2.53
CA PRO A 60 2.79 0.83 2.34
C PRO A 60 2.50 1.89 1.28
N PHE A 61 1.37 1.75 0.60
CA PHE A 61 0.92 2.78 -0.34
C PHE A 61 -0.59 3.00 -0.36
N ALA A 62 -1.40 2.00 0.01
CA ALA A 62 -2.84 2.16 0.14
C ALA A 62 -3.34 1.49 1.42
N ARG A 63 -4.41 2.04 1.99
CA ARG A 63 -5.17 1.42 3.09
C ARG A 63 -6.58 1.12 2.62
N ARG A 64 -7.22 0.15 3.24
CA ARG A 64 -8.66 0.00 3.17
C ARG A 64 -9.33 0.85 4.27
N GLU A 65 -10.55 1.30 4.01
CA GLU A 65 -11.34 2.09 4.97
C GLU A 65 -12.26 1.24 5.85
N ASP A 66 -12.74 0.13 5.30
CA ASP A 66 -13.68 -0.80 5.94
C ASP A 66 -12.99 -1.83 6.85
N ASN A 67 -11.66 -1.92 6.81
CA ASN A 67 -10.86 -2.75 7.70
C ASN A 67 -9.41 -2.23 7.82
N ASP A 68 -8.58 -2.95 8.57
CA ASP A 68 -7.17 -2.59 8.79
C ASP A 68 -6.21 -3.08 7.67
N ASP A 69 -6.73 -3.47 6.50
CA ASP A 69 -5.88 -3.96 5.41
C ASP A 69 -5.04 -2.83 4.79
N VAL A 70 -3.80 -3.16 4.45
CA VAL A 70 -2.84 -2.26 3.84
C VAL A 70 -2.17 -2.95 2.66
N ALA A 71 -2.14 -2.26 1.52
CA ALA A 71 -1.38 -2.67 0.36
C ALA A 71 0.07 -2.14 0.48
N CYS A 72 1.02 -3.06 0.34
CA CYS A 72 2.45 -2.81 0.49
C CYS A 72 3.24 -3.38 -0.68
N TRP A 73 4.42 -2.80 -0.94
CA TRP A 73 5.53 -3.54 -1.54
C TRP A 73 6.42 -4.11 -0.45
N GLU A 74 7.07 -5.23 -0.73
CA GLU A 74 8.04 -5.85 0.16
C GLU A 74 9.34 -6.16 -0.57
N LYS A 75 10.44 -6.11 0.16
CA LYS A 75 11.76 -6.49 -0.36
C LYS A 75 11.76 -7.95 -0.83
N ASP A 76 12.53 -8.24 -1.86
CA ASP A 76 12.72 -9.59 -2.42
C ASP A 76 11.44 -10.27 -2.92
N LYS A 77 10.42 -9.48 -3.28
CA LYS A 77 9.12 -9.94 -3.82
C LYS A 77 8.89 -9.52 -5.28
N ASP A 78 9.92 -9.07 -5.98
CA ASP A 78 9.90 -8.72 -7.41
C ASP A 78 8.84 -7.68 -7.80
N GLY A 79 8.56 -6.72 -6.91
CA GLY A 79 7.58 -5.66 -7.17
C GLY A 79 6.11 -6.08 -7.03
N ARG A 80 5.84 -7.30 -6.54
CA ARG A 80 4.50 -7.75 -6.16
C ARG A 80 3.89 -6.83 -5.10
N VAL A 81 2.56 -6.72 -5.15
CA VAL A 81 1.79 -6.04 -4.11
C VAL A 81 1.29 -7.07 -3.11
N ILE A 82 1.52 -6.83 -1.83
CA ILE A 82 1.08 -7.68 -0.73
C ILE A 82 0.04 -6.93 0.08
N ILE A 83 -1.08 -7.58 0.33
CA ILE A 83 -2.08 -7.13 1.29
C ILE A 83 -1.76 -7.75 2.63
N ILE A 84 -1.59 -6.89 3.62
CA ILE A 84 -1.48 -7.29 5.02
C ILE A 84 -2.65 -6.75 5.82
N HIS A 85 -3.09 -7.49 6.83
CA HIS A 85 -4.00 -7.00 7.86
C HIS A 85 -3.17 -6.33 8.96
N ASP A 86 -3.14 -4.99 8.95
CA ASP A 86 -2.38 -4.24 9.93
C ASP A 86 -2.89 -4.52 11.35
N PHE A 87 -2.00 -4.42 12.34
CA PHE A 87 -2.26 -4.79 13.75
C PHE A 87 -2.45 -6.29 14.06
N ALA A 88 -2.44 -7.18 13.05
CA ALA A 88 -2.27 -8.60 13.31
C ALA A 88 -0.88 -8.90 13.92
N SER A 89 -0.78 -9.99 14.69
CA SER A 89 0.50 -10.49 15.18
C SER A 89 1.46 -10.79 14.04
N GLU A 90 2.74 -10.46 14.20
CA GLU A 90 3.78 -10.72 13.19
C GLU A 90 3.81 -12.21 12.79
N GLY A 91 3.78 -12.47 11.48
CA GLY A 91 3.67 -13.79 10.87
C GLY A 91 2.24 -14.20 10.48
N TYR A 92 1.21 -13.46 10.90
CA TYR A 92 -0.20 -13.75 10.63
C TYR A 92 -0.90 -12.68 9.79
N GLU A 93 -0.21 -11.60 9.47
CA GLU A 93 -0.78 -10.43 8.79
C GLU A 93 -1.00 -10.64 7.29
N ASN A 94 -0.37 -11.62 6.63
CA ASN A 94 -0.51 -11.77 5.18
C ASN A 94 -1.92 -12.23 4.78
N VAL A 95 -2.59 -11.44 3.94
CA VAL A 95 -3.94 -11.71 3.44
C VAL A 95 -3.91 -12.21 1.99
N ARG A 96 -3.20 -11.49 1.11
CA ARG A 96 -3.19 -11.76 -0.34
C ARG A 96 -1.95 -11.18 -1.02
N GLU A 97 -1.55 -11.75 -2.15
CA GLU A 97 -0.51 -11.18 -3.03
C GLU A 97 -1.09 -10.96 -4.43
N PHE A 98 -0.56 -9.95 -5.13
CA PHE A 98 -0.82 -9.62 -6.52
C PHE A 98 0.50 -9.54 -7.29
N GLU A 99 0.50 -10.06 -8.52
CA GLU A 99 1.70 -10.11 -9.37
C GLU A 99 2.23 -8.71 -9.73
N SER A 100 1.37 -7.69 -9.77
CA SER A 100 1.74 -6.32 -10.08
C SER A 100 0.83 -5.28 -9.44
N PHE A 101 1.25 -4.01 -9.50
CA PHE A 101 0.39 -2.88 -9.13
C PHE A 101 -0.90 -2.82 -9.97
N TRP A 102 -0.85 -3.20 -11.25
CA TRP A 102 -2.06 -3.22 -12.09
C TRP A 102 -3.04 -4.31 -11.69
N ASP A 103 -2.55 -5.46 -11.23
CA ASP A 103 -3.41 -6.53 -10.69
C ASP A 103 -4.11 -6.08 -9.42
N TRP A 104 -3.37 -5.41 -8.53
CA TRP A 104 -3.96 -4.78 -7.34
C TRP A 104 -4.99 -3.72 -7.72
N LEU A 105 -4.66 -2.81 -8.65
CA LEU A 105 -5.56 -1.72 -9.04
C LEU A 105 -6.85 -2.24 -9.68
N ARG A 106 -6.78 -3.30 -10.49
CA ARG A 106 -7.98 -3.97 -11.02
C ARG A 106 -8.86 -4.48 -9.87
N SER A 107 -8.26 -5.17 -8.90
CA SER A 107 -9.00 -5.67 -7.74
C SER A 107 -9.56 -4.54 -6.86
N ALA A 108 -8.84 -3.42 -6.73
CA ALA A 108 -9.33 -2.26 -6.00
C ALA A 108 -10.56 -1.64 -6.69
N LEU A 109 -10.54 -1.53 -8.03
CA LEU A 109 -11.67 -1.05 -8.81
C LEU A 109 -12.87 -2.01 -8.78
N GLU A 110 -12.63 -3.32 -8.77
CA GLU A 110 -13.68 -4.32 -8.54
C GLU A 110 -14.32 -4.11 -7.17
N ALA A 111 -13.50 -3.91 -6.12
CA ALA A 111 -14.00 -3.60 -4.79
C ALA A 111 -14.81 -2.28 -4.78
N THR A 112 -14.41 -1.26 -5.55
CA THR A 112 -15.19 -0.02 -5.71
C THR A 112 -16.55 -0.24 -6.37
N ILE A 113 -16.65 -1.16 -7.32
CA ILE A 113 -17.93 -1.50 -7.96
C ILE A 113 -18.85 -2.25 -6.99
N GLU A 114 -18.27 -3.10 -6.13
CA GLU A 114 -18.99 -3.89 -5.14
C GLU A 114 -19.33 -3.12 -3.85
N TYR A 115 -18.66 -2.00 -3.60
CA TYR A 115 -18.83 -1.23 -2.38
C TYR A 115 -20.13 -0.43 -2.42
N ASP A 116 -21.10 -0.84 -1.60
CA ASP A 116 -22.41 -0.20 -1.51
C ASP A 116 -22.41 1.10 -0.68
N GLY A 117 -21.27 1.47 -0.07
CA GLY A 117 -21.16 2.61 0.85
C GLY A 117 -21.81 2.35 2.21
N ASP A 118 -21.15 2.77 3.30
CA ASP A 118 -21.79 2.93 4.61
C ASP A 118 -22.25 4.37 4.84
#